data_AF-A0A3C1MSJ0-F1
#
_entry.id   AF-A0A3C1MSJ0-F1
#
_cell.length_a   1.000
_cell.length_b   1.000
_cell.length_c   1.000
_cell.angle_alpha   90.00
_cell.angle_beta   90.00
_cell.angle_gamma   90.00
#
_symmetry.space_group_name_H-M   'P 1'
#
loop_
_entity.id
_entity.type
_entity.pdbx_description
1 polymer ?
#
loop_
_entity_poly.entity_id
_entity_poly.type
_entity_poly.pdbx_seq_one_letter_code
_entity_poly.pdbx_strand_id
1 'polypeptide(L)' 'MGFDQQEPTVFCVKQGQSGLWDVNEEGFDKPLASFDSADDAKQYADDLAKNKPGASVKFTD' A
#
# COMPACT_ATOMS: atom_id res chain seq x y z
N MET A 1 -9.06 4.34 28.32
CA MET A 1 -9.51 3.36 27.32
C MET A 1 -8.78 3.72 26.05
N GLY A 2 -7.92 2.81 25.59
CA GLY A 2 -6.84 3.08 24.63
C GLY A 2 -7.36 3.72 23.35
N PHE A 3 -6.62 4.71 22.88
CA PHE A 3 -6.81 5.39 21.62
C PHE A 3 -6.86 4.34 20.51
N ASP A 4 -8.07 4.05 20.00
CA ASP A 4 -8.25 3.42 18.71
C ASP A 4 -7.83 4.47 17.67
N GLN A 5 -6.53 4.74 17.63
CA GLN A 5 -5.90 5.42 16.50
C GLN A 5 -5.96 4.37 15.41
N GLN A 6 -7.10 4.31 14.71
CA GLN A 6 -7.16 3.73 13.38
C GLN A 6 -6.19 4.57 12.56
N GLU A 7 -4.92 4.19 12.62
CA GLU A 7 -3.90 4.83 11.82
C GLU A 7 -4.41 4.74 10.38
N PRO A 8 -4.47 5.88 9.65
CA PRO A 8 -4.94 5.87 8.29
C PRO A 8 -4.15 4.80 7.54
N THR A 9 -4.85 3.83 6.97
CA THR A 9 -4.20 2.71 6.29
C THR A 9 -3.56 3.22 5.01
N VAL A 10 -2.30 3.63 5.03
CA VAL A 10 -1.65 4.19 3.84
C VAL A 10 -0.94 3.08 3.08
N PHE A 11 -1.41 2.77 1.88
CA PHE A 11 -0.74 1.83 0.99
C PHE A 11 0.35 2.56 0.20
N CYS A 12 1.61 2.27 0.47
CA CYS A 12 2.75 2.79 -0.26
C CYS A 12 3.12 1.84 -1.40
N VAL A 13 3.03 2.34 -2.64
CA VAL A 13 3.45 1.61 -3.83
C VAL A 13 4.79 2.20 -4.28
N LYS A 14 5.86 1.42 -4.21
CA LYS A 14 7.21 1.84 -4.59
C LYS A 14 7.79 0.92 -5.66
N GLN A 15 8.54 1.50 -6.60
CA GLN A 15 9.30 0.69 -7.54
C GLN A 15 10.59 0.18 -6.87
N GLY A 16 10.66 -1.13 -6.69
CA GLY A 16 11.84 -1.85 -6.25
C GLY A 16 12.92 -1.88 -7.33
N GLN A 17 14.17 -2.05 -6.89
CA GLN A 17 15.37 -2.01 -7.73
C GLN A 17 15.43 -3.12 -8.80
N SER A 18 14.61 -4.17 -8.64
CA SER A 18 14.47 -5.28 -9.59
C SER A 18 13.46 -5.00 -10.71
N GLY A 19 12.87 -3.80 -10.76
CA GLY A 19 11.77 -3.47 -11.68
C GLY A 19 10.40 -3.97 -11.19
N LEU A 20 10.34 -4.53 -9.99
CA LEU A 20 9.11 -4.93 -9.32
C LEU A 20 8.52 -3.76 -8.55
N TRP A 21 7.22 -3.77 -8.32
CA TRP A 21 6.45 -2.81 -7.56
C TRP A 21 6.01 -3.42 -6.24
N ASP A 22 6.60 -2.94 -5.15
CA ASP A 22 6.27 -3.38 -3.82
C ASP A 22 5.15 -2.50 -3.26
N VAL A 23 4.07 -3.14 -2.82
CA VAL A 23 2.96 -2.52 -2.10
C VAL A 23 3.15 -2.80 -0.62
N ASN A 24 3.42 -1.75 0.14
CA ASN A 24 3.57 -1.77 1.59
C ASN A 24 2.36 -1.09 2.23
N GLU A 25 2.00 -1.49 3.45
CA GLU A 25 1.00 -0.78 4.26
C GLU A 25 1.72 0.01 5.36
N GLU A 26 1.36 1.27 5.55
CA GLU A 26 1.89 2.14 6.59
C GLU A 26 1.38 1.63 7.94
N GLY A 27 2.32 1.25 8.80
CA GLY A 27 2.06 0.46 10.02
C GLY A 27 2.53 -1.00 9.91
N PHE A 28 2.88 -1.47 8.71
CA PHE A 28 3.45 -2.79 8.46
C PHE A 28 4.86 -2.71 7.87
N ASP A 29 5.83 -3.33 8.55
CA ASP A 29 7.22 -3.43 8.08
C ASP A 29 7.37 -4.34 6.83
N LYS A 30 6.35 -5.17 6.55
CA LYS A 30 6.37 -6.15 5.46
C LYS A 30 5.59 -5.64 4.23
N PRO A 31 6.13 -5.75 3.01
CA PRO A 31 5.35 -5.53 1.79
C PRO A 31 4.19 -6.54 1.74
N LEU A 32 2.97 -6.03 1.54
CA LEU A 32 1.78 -6.84 1.37
C LEU A 32 1.87 -7.69 0.11
N ALA A 33 2.32 -7.07 -0.98
CA ALA A 33 2.45 -7.73 -2.27
C ALA A 33 3.55 -7.06 -3.09
N SER A 34 4.17 -7.83 -3.97
CA SER A 34 5.17 -7.36 -4.93
C SER A 34 4.73 -7.80 -6.31
N PHE A 35 4.61 -6.86 -7.23
CA PHE A 35 4.14 -7.09 -8.60
C PHE A 35 5.25 -6.77 -9.59
N ASP A 36 5.24 -7.35 -10.78
CA ASP A 36 6.17 -6.93 -11.85
C ASP A 36 5.69 -5.70 -12.63
N SER A 37 4.43 -5.31 -12.44
CA SER A 37 3.74 -4.30 -13.24
C SER A 37 3.18 -3.17 -12.38
N ALA A 38 3.38 -1.92 -12.83
CA ALA A 38 2.92 -0.71 -12.15
C ALA A 38 1.39 -0.67 -12.05
N ASP A 39 0.70 -1.05 -13.14
CA ASP A 39 -0.75 -1.13 -13.21
C ASP A 39 -1.32 -2.14 -12.20
N ASP A 40 -0.69 -3.31 -12.05
CA ASP A 40 -1.16 -4.35 -11.13
C ASP A 40 -0.95 -3.92 -9.67
N ALA A 41 0.21 -3.35 -9.34
CA ALA A 41 0.48 -2.80 -8.01
C ALA A 41 -0.45 -1.63 -7.66
N LYS A 42 -0.72 -0.73 -8.63
CA LYS A 42 -1.67 0.37 -8.47
C LYS A 42 -3.08 -0.14 -8.25
N GLN A 43 -3.53 -1.08 -9.07
CA GLN A 43 -4.89 -1.65 -8.97
C GLN A 43 -5.07 -2.38 -7.64
N TYR A 44 -4.07 -3.14 -7.21
CA TYR A 44 -4.09 -3.82 -5.91
C TYR A 44 -4.15 -2.84 -4.73
N ALA A 45 -3.31 -1.80 -4.74
CA ALA A 45 -3.34 -0.78 -3.69
C ALA A 45 -4.64 0.04 -3.69
N ASP A 46 -5.19 0.34 -4.88
CA ASP A 46 -6.47 1.05 -5.04
C ASP A 46 -7.66 0.22 -4.56
N ASP A 47 -7.70 -1.08 -4.88
CA ASP A 47 -8.73 -2.01 -4.39
C ASP A 47 -8.67 -2.15 -2.87
N LEU A 48 -7.48 -2.29 -2.31
CA LEU A 48 -7.27 -2.31 -0.86
C LEU A 48 -7.75 -1.00 -0.20
N ALA A 49 -7.46 0.15 -0.82
CA ALA A 49 -7.92 1.44 -0.31
C ALA A 49 -9.44 1.62 -0.42
N LYS A 50 -10.07 1.05 -1.44
CA LYS A 50 -11.54 1.02 -1.56
C LYS A 50 -12.19 0.10 -0.53
N ASN A 51 -11.52 -1.00 -0.17
CA ASN A 51 -12.02 -1.96 0.81
C ASN A 51 -11.86 -1.47 2.26
N LYS A 52 -10.87 -0.60 2.52
CA LYS A 52 -10.57 -0.05 3.84
C LYS A 52 -11.02 1.42 3.96
N PRO A 53 -12.09 1.74 4.70
CA PRO A 53 -12.49 3.13 4.90
C PRO A 53 -11.39 3.89 5.66
N GLY A 54 -10.92 5.00 5.08
CA GLY A 54 -9.82 5.78 5.64
C GLY A 54 -8.43 5.38 5.14
N ALA A 55 -8.35 4.46 4.19
CA ALA A 55 -7.10 4.14 3.52
C ALA A 55 -6.73 5.17 2.44
N SER A 56 -5.44 5.32 2.18
CA SER A 56 -4.91 6.21 1.14
C SER A 56 -3.78 5.54 0.38
N VAL A 57 -3.74 5.66 -0.94
CA VAL A 57 -2.64 5.09 -1.73
C VAL A 57 -1.62 6.18 -2.02
N LYS A 58 -0.34 5.92 -1.72
CA LYS A 58 0.78 6.80 -2.05
C LYS A 58 1.74 6.10 -2.98
N PHE A 59 1.86 6.62 -4.20
CA PHE A 59 2.83 6.18 -5.19
C PHE A 59 4.15 6.94 -4.98
N THR A 60 5.25 6.20 -4.85
CA THR A 60 6.61 6.76 -4.83
C THR A 60 7.31 6.31 -6.11
N ASP A 61 7.55 7.27 -7.00
CA ASP A 61 8.40 7.16 -8.20
C ASP A 61 9.88 7.22 -7.83
#